data_AF-A0A4Q3V953-F1
#
_entry.id   AF-A0A4Q3V953-F1
#
_cell.length_a   1.000
_cell.length_b   1.000
_cell.length_c   1.000
_cell.angle_alpha   90.00
_cell.angle_beta   90.00
_cell.angle_gamma   90.00
#
_symmetry.space_group_name_H-M   'P 1'
#
loop_
_entity.id
_entity.type
_entity.pdbx_description
1 polymer ?
#
loop_
_entity_poly.entity_id
_entity_poly.type
_entity_poly.pdbx_seq_one_letter_code
_entity_poly.pdbx_strand_id
1 'polypeptide(L)'
;MRTPFARTLALGGLLMLATAALAEAPASLTIGDAAPALKPAKWLKGAPIAEFKKGQVYVVEFWATWCGPCKENIPHLTEMAKKYKGRATIAGISIWESNDPEETGYLQKVETFVKAQGPKMDYVVGVDGPKGVIGDTWMRAAGEAGIPCSFIVGKDGKIAWIGHPAQLESVLDQVLADKFDSESAKKSRANNTRRLIQEAMTAKEYPRALDMIDRAVAAKPETGPMYTYDRLVALFHTDTKAATDLSNSIIKESEGDIGAYRMIVSIFATYKDLDPSVYKFGLTLTAGALEKKEMGYMFLAMQSEIHASLGDKPAAIKSQEEAIKAAEVDTHAPKEFVDMLKKKLEKLKA
;
A
#
# COMPACT_ATOMS: atom_id res chain seq x y z
N MET A 1 -31.76 -66.10 -42.17
CA MET A 1 -31.06 -65.51 -43.33
C MET A 1 -30.95 -64.00 -43.09
N ARG A 2 -29.72 -63.45 -43.19
CA ARG A 2 -29.32 -62.02 -43.22
C ARG A 2 -29.33 -61.22 -41.89
N THR A 3 -28.13 -61.01 -41.36
CA THR A 3 -27.61 -59.82 -40.64
C THR A 3 -27.56 -58.59 -41.59
N PRO A 4 -27.11 -57.37 -41.20
CA PRO A 4 -26.74 -56.77 -39.89
C PRO A 4 -27.37 -55.35 -39.67
N PHE A 5 -27.10 -54.67 -38.55
CA PHE A 5 -26.49 -53.32 -38.54
C PHE A 5 -26.19 -52.87 -37.10
N ALA A 6 -24.92 -52.59 -36.84
CA ALA A 6 -24.41 -52.00 -35.61
C ALA A 6 -24.62 -50.47 -35.61
N ARG A 7 -24.90 -49.90 -34.44
CA ARG A 7 -24.61 -48.50 -34.14
C ARG A 7 -24.03 -48.36 -32.73
N THR A 8 -22.72 -48.20 -32.72
CA THR A 8 -21.90 -47.71 -31.63
C THR A 8 -22.36 -46.30 -31.24
N LEU A 9 -22.70 -46.05 -29.97
CA LEU A 9 -22.71 -44.71 -29.41
C LEU A 9 -21.43 -44.51 -28.60
N ALA A 10 -20.53 -43.70 -29.15
CA ALA A 10 -19.40 -43.15 -28.43
C ALA A 10 -19.91 -41.99 -27.56
N LEU A 11 -19.75 -42.10 -26.25
CA LEU A 11 -19.88 -40.96 -25.33
C LEU A 11 -18.60 -40.12 -25.43
N GLY A 12 -18.59 -39.18 -26.38
CA GLY A 12 -17.58 -38.13 -26.49
C GLY A 12 -17.92 -36.96 -25.58
N GLY A 13 -16.98 -36.57 -24.72
CA GLY A 13 -17.19 -35.56 -23.69
C GLY A 13 -17.21 -34.11 -24.17
N LEU A 14 -17.62 -33.22 -23.26
CA LEU A 14 -16.97 -31.93 -23.05
C LEU A 14 -17.40 -31.39 -21.67
N LEU A 15 -16.56 -31.60 -20.65
CA LEU A 15 -16.68 -30.88 -19.39
C LEU A 15 -16.08 -29.48 -19.64
N MET A 16 -16.92 -28.49 -19.95
CA MET A 16 -16.50 -27.10 -19.94
C MET A 16 -16.31 -26.66 -18.49
N LEU A 17 -15.06 -26.72 -18.02
CA LEU A 17 -14.62 -25.89 -16.90
C LEU A 17 -14.66 -24.43 -17.36
N ALA A 18 -15.74 -23.73 -17.02
CA ALA A 18 -15.78 -22.28 -17.10
C ALA A 18 -14.88 -21.72 -15.99
N THR A 19 -13.59 -21.55 -16.28
CA THR A 19 -12.74 -20.66 -15.50
C THR A 19 -13.21 -19.24 -15.78
N ALA A 20 -14.03 -18.69 -14.90
CA ALA A 20 -14.23 -17.25 -14.82
C ALA A 20 -12.90 -16.62 -14.40
N ALA A 21 -12.09 -16.23 -15.39
CA ALA A 21 -11.02 -15.29 -15.17
C ALA A 21 -11.67 -13.97 -14.73
N LEU A 22 -11.57 -13.66 -13.43
CA LEU A 22 -11.74 -12.30 -12.93
C LEU A 22 -10.59 -11.48 -13.54
N ALA A 23 -10.83 -10.92 -14.72
CA ALA A 23 -9.98 -9.88 -15.26
C ALA A 23 -10.18 -8.65 -14.37
N GLU A 24 -9.24 -8.40 -13.44
CA GLU A 24 -9.12 -7.08 -12.82
C GLU A 24 -8.94 -6.05 -13.93
N ALA A 25 -9.89 -5.12 -14.05
CA ALA A 25 -9.77 -4.01 -14.97
C ALA A 25 -8.48 -3.23 -14.63
N PRO A 26 -7.62 -2.92 -15.61
CA PRO A 26 -6.43 -2.14 -15.34
C PRO A 26 -6.84 -0.76 -14.81
N ALA A 27 -6.14 -0.29 -13.77
CA ALA A 27 -6.24 1.08 -13.31
C ALA A 27 -5.94 2.03 -14.49
N SER A 28 -6.99 2.63 -15.04
CA SER A 28 -6.96 3.42 -16.27
C SER A 28 -7.19 4.91 -16.04
N LEU A 29 -7.62 5.32 -14.84
CA LEU A 29 -7.95 6.70 -14.53
C LEU A 29 -6.71 7.45 -14.04
N THR A 30 -6.40 8.59 -14.65
CA THR A 30 -5.28 9.43 -14.25
C THR A 30 -5.55 10.92 -14.48
N ILE A 31 -4.57 11.75 -14.14
CA ILE A 31 -4.62 13.19 -14.38
C ILE A 31 -4.77 13.45 -15.89
N GLY A 32 -5.69 14.35 -16.25
CA GLY A 32 -6.06 14.70 -17.61
C GLY A 32 -7.22 13.88 -18.20
N ASP A 33 -7.67 12.82 -17.52
CA ASP A 33 -8.85 12.06 -17.95
C ASP A 33 -10.14 12.75 -17.50
N ALA A 34 -11.24 12.46 -18.21
CA ALA A 34 -12.56 12.93 -17.80
C ALA A 34 -12.92 12.34 -16.43
N ALA A 35 -13.38 13.19 -15.51
CA ALA A 35 -13.78 12.74 -14.18
C ALA A 35 -15.01 11.82 -14.27
N PRO A 36 -15.01 10.63 -13.63
CA PRO A 36 -16.15 9.71 -13.66
C PRO A 36 -17.38 10.34 -13.00
N ALA A 37 -18.59 10.03 -13.46
CA ALA A 37 -19.79 10.60 -12.84
C ALA A 37 -19.92 10.21 -11.34
N LEU A 38 -20.33 11.16 -10.50
CA LEU A 38 -20.65 10.88 -9.09
C LEU A 38 -22.10 10.44 -8.96
N LYS A 39 -22.31 9.14 -8.73
CA LYS A 39 -23.64 8.53 -8.54
C LYS A 39 -23.73 7.83 -7.17
N PRO A 40 -23.67 8.57 -6.06
CA PRO A 40 -23.76 7.95 -4.74
C PRO A 40 -25.14 7.32 -4.55
N ALA A 41 -25.22 6.29 -3.72
CA ALA A 41 -26.49 5.71 -3.30
C ALA A 41 -27.39 6.76 -2.63
N LYS A 42 -26.78 7.70 -1.90
CA LYS A 42 -27.50 8.85 -1.31
C LYS A 42 -26.60 10.07 -1.14
N TRP A 43 -27.17 11.26 -1.39
CA TRP A 43 -26.63 12.53 -0.94
C TRP A 43 -27.21 12.87 0.44
N LEU A 44 -26.35 13.15 1.42
CA LEU A 44 -26.73 13.42 2.81
C LEU A 44 -26.74 14.91 3.17
N LYS A 45 -25.86 15.70 2.54
CA LYS A 45 -25.75 17.15 2.75
C LYS A 45 -25.39 17.87 1.45
N GLY A 46 -25.77 19.14 1.39
CA GLY A 46 -25.47 20.02 0.26
C GLY A 46 -26.28 19.71 -1.01
N ALA A 47 -26.06 20.51 -2.05
CA ALA A 47 -26.68 20.28 -3.34
C ALA A 47 -26.02 19.09 -4.05
N PRO A 48 -26.80 18.12 -4.58
CA PRO A 48 -26.25 17.02 -5.38
C PRO A 48 -25.41 17.51 -6.56
N ILE A 49 -24.28 16.85 -6.80
CA ILE A 49 -23.45 17.06 -7.99
C ILE A 49 -23.94 16.08 -9.07
N ALA A 50 -24.86 16.53 -9.92
CA ALA A 50 -25.38 15.70 -11.02
C ALA A 50 -24.36 15.52 -12.16
N GLU A 51 -23.53 16.53 -12.39
CA GLU A 51 -22.48 16.55 -13.40
C GLU A 51 -21.37 17.55 -13.01
N PHE A 52 -20.17 17.38 -13.60
CA PHE A 52 -19.10 18.36 -13.49
C PHE A 52 -19.27 19.44 -14.56
N LYS A 53 -19.75 20.61 -14.15
CA LYS A 53 -20.06 21.70 -15.06
C LYS A 53 -18.78 22.35 -15.58
N LYS A 54 -18.72 22.56 -16.89
CA LYS A 54 -17.66 23.36 -17.50
C LYS A 54 -17.58 24.74 -16.85
N GLY A 55 -16.36 25.20 -16.59
CA GLY A 55 -16.07 26.46 -15.90
C GLY A 55 -16.07 26.37 -14.37
N GLN A 56 -16.47 25.24 -13.76
CA GLN A 56 -16.46 25.05 -12.31
C GLN A 56 -15.37 24.06 -11.89
N VAL A 57 -14.74 24.33 -10.74
CA VAL A 57 -13.77 23.42 -10.12
C VAL A 57 -14.46 22.64 -9.01
N TYR A 58 -14.14 21.36 -8.89
CA TYR A 58 -14.66 20.49 -7.84
C TYR A 58 -13.52 19.81 -7.09
N VAL A 59 -13.70 19.63 -5.79
CA VAL A 59 -12.92 18.72 -4.97
C VAL A 59 -13.79 17.53 -4.62
N VAL A 60 -13.28 16.33 -4.86
CA VAL A 60 -13.90 15.07 -4.45
C VAL A 60 -12.95 14.38 -3.48
N GLU A 61 -13.33 14.32 -2.21
CA GLU A 61 -12.57 13.68 -1.15
C GLU A 61 -13.23 12.37 -0.73
N PHE A 62 -12.44 11.30 -0.65
CA PHE A 62 -12.91 9.97 -0.32
C PHE A 62 -12.56 9.59 1.11
N TRP A 63 -13.58 9.20 1.87
CA TRP A 63 -13.48 8.92 3.30
C TRP A 63 -14.35 7.71 3.71
N ALA A 64 -14.26 7.30 4.98
CA ALA A 64 -15.16 6.31 5.58
C ALA A 64 -15.31 6.55 7.09
N THR A 65 -16.40 6.07 7.69
CA THR A 65 -16.68 6.24 9.13
C THR A 65 -15.62 5.61 10.04
N TRP A 66 -14.98 4.55 9.58
CA TRP A 66 -13.92 3.83 10.30
C TRP A 66 -12.53 4.47 10.13
N CYS A 67 -12.35 5.38 9.18
CA CYS A 67 -11.05 5.96 8.85
C CYS A 67 -10.64 7.04 9.86
N GLY A 68 -9.63 6.76 10.70
CA GLY A 68 -9.07 7.71 11.68
C GLY A 68 -8.64 9.04 11.07
N PRO A 69 -7.66 9.05 10.15
CA PRO A 69 -7.15 10.28 9.52
C PRO A 69 -8.22 11.07 8.77
N CYS A 70 -9.20 10.41 8.15
CA CYS A 70 -10.30 11.07 7.47
C CYS A 70 -11.12 11.94 8.44
N LYS A 71 -11.41 11.42 9.64
CA LYS A 71 -12.16 12.15 10.68
C LYS A 71 -11.45 13.42 11.12
N GLU A 72 -10.12 13.40 11.18
CA GLU A 72 -9.30 14.56 11.52
C GLU A 72 -9.33 15.63 10.42
N ASN A 73 -9.50 15.23 9.15
CA ASN A 73 -9.55 16.12 8.00
C ASN A 73 -10.93 16.79 7.77
N ILE A 74 -12.01 16.23 8.31
CA ILE A 74 -13.39 16.75 8.13
C ILE A 74 -13.53 18.26 8.45
N PRO A 75 -13.04 18.78 9.59
CA PRO A 75 -13.12 20.21 9.89
C PRO A 75 -12.39 21.08 8.86
N HIS A 76 -11.25 20.60 8.35
CA HIS A 76 -10.47 21.32 7.34
C HIS A 76 -11.25 21.46 6.03
N LEU A 77 -11.93 20.39 5.57
CA LEU A 77 -12.77 20.45 4.38
C LEU A 77 -13.95 21.42 4.51
N THR A 78 -14.51 21.56 5.72
CA THR A 78 -15.52 22.58 6.01
C THR A 78 -14.96 23.99 5.85
N GLU A 79 -13.77 24.25 6.37
CA GLU A 79 -13.12 25.56 6.21
C GLU A 79 -12.77 25.83 4.74
N MET A 80 -12.32 24.83 4.01
CA MET A 80 -12.14 24.93 2.55
C MET A 80 -13.46 25.24 1.84
N ALA A 81 -14.55 24.55 2.16
CA ALA A 81 -15.85 24.79 1.54
C ALA A 81 -16.33 26.23 1.73
N LYS A 82 -16.04 26.83 2.89
CA LYS A 82 -16.29 28.26 3.16
C LYS A 82 -15.35 29.16 2.35
N LYS A 83 -14.03 28.91 2.42
CA LYS A 83 -12.98 29.72 1.76
C LYS A 83 -13.12 29.77 0.23
N TYR A 84 -13.54 28.65 -0.37
CA TYR A 84 -13.65 28.49 -1.81
C TYR A 84 -15.07 28.63 -2.36
N LYS A 85 -16.04 29.03 -1.52
CA LYS A 85 -17.43 29.23 -1.93
C LYS A 85 -17.53 30.11 -3.18
N GLY A 86 -18.23 29.61 -4.20
CA GLY A 86 -18.39 30.28 -5.50
C GLY A 86 -17.23 30.11 -6.49
N ARG A 87 -16.09 29.55 -6.05
CA ARG A 87 -14.92 29.26 -6.89
C ARG A 87 -14.68 27.76 -7.08
N ALA A 88 -14.92 26.97 -6.03
CA ALA A 88 -14.90 25.52 -6.08
C ALA A 88 -16.01 24.91 -5.22
N THR A 89 -16.49 23.74 -5.62
CA THR A 89 -17.41 22.92 -4.82
C THR A 89 -16.62 21.83 -4.12
N ILE A 90 -16.76 21.71 -2.79
CA ILE A 90 -16.12 20.65 -2.00
C ILE A 90 -17.13 19.56 -1.71
N ALA A 91 -16.81 18.31 -2.06
CA ALA A 91 -17.63 17.14 -1.80
C ALA A 91 -16.81 16.03 -1.11
N GLY A 92 -17.37 15.47 -0.04
CA GLY A 92 -16.84 14.26 0.59
C GLY A 92 -17.74 13.06 0.29
N ILE A 93 -17.18 12.01 -0.27
CA ILE A 93 -17.89 10.78 -0.62
C ILE A 93 -17.42 9.65 0.29
N SER A 94 -18.33 9.14 1.10
CA SER A 94 -18.10 7.95 1.91
C SER A 94 -18.04 6.73 0.99
N ILE A 95 -16.95 5.96 1.06
CA ILE A 95 -16.73 4.73 0.29
C ILE A 95 -16.31 3.59 1.24
N TRP A 96 -16.43 2.35 0.78
CA TRP A 96 -15.93 1.17 1.49
C TRP A 96 -16.45 1.02 2.93
N GLU A 97 -17.74 1.34 3.13
CA GLU A 97 -18.40 1.21 4.43
C GLU A 97 -18.76 -0.24 4.80
N SER A 98 -18.78 -1.13 3.80
CA SER A 98 -19.03 -2.56 3.94
C SER A 98 -18.17 -3.33 2.92
N ASN A 99 -17.74 -4.53 3.30
CA ASN A 99 -17.14 -5.52 2.39
C ASN A 99 -18.19 -6.52 1.85
N ASP A 100 -19.41 -6.46 2.36
CA ASP A 100 -20.55 -7.25 1.90
C ASP A 100 -21.42 -6.38 0.97
N PRO A 101 -21.55 -6.74 -0.32
CA PRO A 101 -22.30 -5.97 -1.31
C PRO A 101 -23.83 -6.00 -1.11
N GLU A 102 -24.34 -6.86 -0.22
CA GLU A 102 -25.75 -6.96 0.12
C GLU A 102 -26.10 -6.30 1.47
N GLU A 103 -25.10 -5.78 2.19
CA GLU A 103 -25.27 -5.14 3.48
C GLU A 103 -26.13 -3.87 3.37
N THR A 104 -27.05 -3.68 4.32
CA THR A 104 -28.07 -2.61 4.26
C THR A 104 -27.93 -1.54 5.35
N GLY A 105 -27.21 -1.82 6.44
CA GLY A 105 -26.99 -0.94 7.58
C GLY A 105 -25.92 0.15 7.36
N TYR A 106 -25.09 0.04 6.32
CA TYR A 106 -24.04 1.01 5.99
C TYR A 106 -24.59 2.43 5.92
N LEU A 107 -25.77 2.61 5.31
CA LEU A 107 -26.35 3.93 5.11
C LEU A 107 -26.74 4.57 6.45
N GLN A 108 -27.37 3.81 7.35
CA GLN A 108 -27.75 4.30 8.67
C GLN A 108 -26.53 4.65 9.52
N LYS A 109 -25.47 3.84 9.42
CA LYS A 109 -24.17 4.10 10.09
C LYS A 109 -23.57 5.42 9.62
N VAL A 110 -23.51 5.66 8.31
CA VAL A 110 -22.96 6.91 7.74
C VAL A 110 -23.85 8.10 8.08
N GLU A 111 -25.17 7.97 7.99
CA GLU A 111 -26.11 9.02 8.38
C GLU A 111 -25.95 9.44 9.84
N THR A 112 -25.82 8.47 10.74
CA THR A 112 -25.62 8.72 12.17
C THR A 112 -24.30 9.45 12.39
N PHE A 113 -23.23 9.02 11.72
CA PHE A 113 -21.93 9.67 11.78
C PHE A 113 -21.99 11.12 11.27
N VAL A 114 -22.58 11.37 10.10
CA VAL A 114 -22.67 12.72 9.51
C VAL A 114 -23.48 13.65 10.40
N LYS A 115 -24.58 13.16 11.00
CA LYS A 115 -25.36 13.92 12.00
C LYS A 115 -24.51 14.26 13.23
N ALA A 116 -23.72 13.31 13.73
CA ALA A 116 -22.85 13.52 14.89
C ALA A 116 -21.72 14.53 14.63
N GLN A 117 -21.21 14.61 13.39
CA GLN A 117 -20.24 15.65 13.02
C GLN A 117 -20.84 17.06 13.02
N GLY A 118 -22.15 17.18 12.75
CA GLY A 118 -22.90 18.42 12.81
C GLY A 118 -22.26 19.54 11.94
N PRO A 119 -21.89 20.69 12.53
CA PRO A 119 -21.30 21.81 11.79
C PRO A 119 -19.84 21.58 11.37
N LYS A 120 -19.16 20.55 11.90
CA LYS A 120 -17.78 20.22 11.50
C LYS A 120 -17.69 19.64 10.09
N MET A 121 -18.80 19.14 9.55
CA MET A 121 -18.88 18.53 8.22
C MET A 121 -19.88 19.29 7.34
N ASP A 122 -19.59 20.55 7.03
CA ASP A 122 -20.48 21.47 6.33
C ASP A 122 -20.04 21.71 4.87
N TYR A 123 -20.23 20.68 4.07
CA TYR A 123 -19.97 20.63 2.63
C TYR A 123 -20.88 19.59 1.97
N VAL A 124 -20.75 19.35 0.67
CA VAL A 124 -21.56 18.34 -0.03
C VAL A 124 -21.13 16.95 0.43
N VAL A 125 -22.08 16.11 0.86
CA VAL A 125 -21.76 14.76 1.37
C VAL A 125 -22.57 13.71 0.63
N GLY A 126 -21.89 12.72 0.07
CA GLY A 126 -22.49 11.55 -0.58
C GLY A 126 -22.02 10.24 0.04
N VAL A 127 -22.77 9.16 -0.18
CA VAL A 127 -22.46 7.80 0.29
C VAL A 127 -22.50 6.85 -0.88
N ASP A 128 -21.41 6.15 -1.13
CA ASP A 128 -21.34 5.07 -2.11
C ASP A 128 -22.17 3.87 -1.65
N GLY A 129 -22.64 3.08 -2.60
CA GLY A 129 -23.40 1.87 -2.31
C GLY A 129 -22.50 0.74 -1.78
N PRO A 130 -23.10 -0.34 -1.25
CA PRO A 130 -22.35 -1.49 -0.73
C PRO A 130 -21.58 -2.23 -1.82
N LYS A 131 -21.98 -2.05 -3.08
CA LYS A 131 -21.26 -2.54 -4.27
C LYS A 131 -19.98 -1.75 -4.59
N GLY A 132 -19.71 -0.63 -3.90
CA GLY A 132 -18.46 0.11 -4.03
C GLY A 132 -18.21 0.75 -5.40
N VAL A 133 -19.26 1.08 -6.16
CA VAL A 133 -19.14 1.54 -7.56
C VAL A 133 -18.32 2.82 -7.69
N ILE A 134 -18.48 3.78 -6.78
CA ILE A 134 -17.66 5.00 -6.78
C ILE A 134 -16.23 4.66 -6.38
N GLY A 135 -16.04 3.85 -5.34
CA GLY A 135 -14.72 3.35 -4.95
C GLY A 135 -13.99 2.68 -6.12
N ASP A 136 -14.69 1.89 -6.93
CA ASP A 136 -14.10 1.21 -8.08
C ASP A 136 -13.79 2.18 -9.22
N THR A 137 -14.74 3.04 -9.59
CA THR A 137 -14.62 3.94 -10.75
C THR A 137 -13.70 5.14 -10.53
N TRP A 138 -13.44 5.51 -9.28
CA TRP A 138 -12.51 6.59 -8.92
C TRP A 138 -11.23 6.06 -8.29
N MET A 139 -11.32 5.39 -7.15
CA MET A 139 -10.15 5.01 -6.36
C MET A 139 -9.40 3.84 -7.01
N ARG A 140 -10.05 2.69 -7.21
CA ARG A 140 -9.38 1.52 -7.82
C ARG A 140 -8.96 1.81 -9.26
N ALA A 141 -9.81 2.48 -10.03
CA ALA A 141 -9.48 2.89 -11.39
C ALA A 141 -8.28 3.84 -11.44
N ALA A 142 -8.07 4.68 -10.42
CA ALA A 142 -6.86 5.48 -10.30
C ALA A 142 -5.66 4.68 -9.77
N GLY A 143 -5.88 3.50 -9.21
CA GLY A 143 -4.86 2.74 -8.48
C GLY A 143 -4.66 3.24 -7.04
N GLU A 144 -5.61 3.97 -6.48
CA GLU A 144 -5.60 4.39 -5.07
C GLU A 144 -6.22 3.31 -4.19
N ALA A 145 -5.47 2.82 -3.20
CA ALA A 145 -5.93 1.77 -2.27
C ALA A 145 -6.19 2.28 -0.85
N GLY A 146 -5.92 3.56 -0.57
CA GLY A 146 -6.01 4.15 0.76
C GLY A 146 -6.84 5.43 0.81
N ILE A 147 -7.51 5.64 1.94
CA ILE A 147 -8.21 6.89 2.28
C ILE A 147 -7.55 7.54 3.51
N PRO A 148 -7.58 8.89 3.64
CA PRO A 148 -8.24 9.83 2.75
C PRO A 148 -7.47 10.06 1.44
N CYS A 149 -8.21 10.23 0.35
CA CYS A 149 -7.65 10.59 -0.95
C CYS A 149 -8.53 11.68 -1.60
N SER A 150 -7.91 12.64 -2.26
CA SER A 150 -8.58 13.79 -2.83
C SER A 150 -8.28 13.91 -4.31
N PHE A 151 -9.32 14.26 -5.07
CA PHE A 151 -9.26 14.57 -6.48
C PHE A 151 -9.68 16.02 -6.68
N ILE A 152 -8.98 16.73 -7.56
CA ILE A 152 -9.45 18.02 -8.08
C ILE A 152 -9.91 17.79 -9.51
N VAL A 153 -11.16 18.14 -9.79
CA VAL A 153 -11.72 18.21 -11.15
C VAL A 153 -11.64 19.65 -11.62
N GLY A 154 -10.94 19.88 -12.73
CA GLY A 154 -10.71 21.19 -13.32
C GLY A 154 -11.95 21.75 -14.04
N LYS A 155 -11.83 23.01 -14.50
CA LYS A 155 -12.88 23.74 -15.24
C LYS A 155 -13.30 23.05 -16.55
N ASP A 156 -12.49 22.14 -17.06
CA ASP A 156 -12.74 21.35 -18.27
C ASP A 156 -13.45 20.02 -18.00
N GLY A 157 -13.76 19.70 -16.74
CA GLY A 157 -14.35 18.44 -16.32
C GLY A 157 -13.36 17.27 -16.25
N LYS A 158 -12.05 17.55 -16.40
CA LYS A 158 -11.00 16.55 -16.28
C LYS A 158 -10.36 16.57 -14.91
N ILE A 159 -9.74 15.46 -14.52
CA ILE A 159 -8.98 15.37 -13.27
C ILE A 159 -7.72 16.21 -13.43
N ALA A 160 -7.62 17.29 -12.66
CA ALA A 160 -6.43 18.14 -12.59
C ALA A 160 -5.38 17.55 -11.63
N TRP A 161 -5.82 16.86 -10.56
CA TRP A 161 -4.92 16.33 -9.54
C TRP A 161 -5.54 15.18 -8.75
N ILE A 162 -4.68 14.29 -8.24
CA ILE A 162 -5.00 13.16 -7.36
C ILE A 162 -3.93 13.12 -6.28
N GLY A 163 -4.31 13.09 -4.99
CA GLY A 163 -3.34 12.95 -3.91
C GLY A 163 -3.90 13.10 -2.50
N HIS A 164 -3.00 13.29 -1.53
CA HIS A 164 -3.33 13.32 -0.11
C HIS A 164 -3.88 14.71 0.31
N PRO A 165 -4.93 14.79 1.16
CA PRO A 165 -5.57 16.06 1.55
C PRO A 165 -4.62 17.10 2.15
N ALA A 166 -3.50 16.69 2.75
CA ALA A 166 -2.48 17.63 3.25
C ALA A 166 -1.92 18.59 2.18
N GLN A 167 -1.97 18.23 0.90
CA GLN A 167 -1.53 19.07 -0.22
C GLN A 167 -2.69 19.79 -0.92
N LEU A 168 -3.93 19.40 -0.63
CA LEU A 168 -5.12 19.73 -1.40
C LEU A 168 -5.34 21.24 -1.51
N GLU A 169 -5.25 21.98 -0.41
CA GLU A 169 -5.53 23.43 -0.41
C GLU A 169 -4.55 24.20 -1.30
N SER A 170 -3.25 23.92 -1.16
CA SER A 170 -2.20 24.56 -1.97
C SER A 170 -2.33 24.24 -3.46
N VAL A 171 -2.68 22.99 -3.79
CA VAL A 171 -2.91 22.59 -5.18
C VAL A 171 -4.19 23.23 -5.72
N LEU A 172 -5.26 23.27 -4.93
CA LEU A 172 -6.53 23.91 -5.32
C LEU A 172 -6.35 25.40 -5.63
N ASP A 173 -5.56 26.12 -4.82
CA ASP A 173 -5.22 27.52 -5.09
C ASP A 173 -4.51 27.68 -6.45
N GLN A 174 -3.57 26.78 -6.77
CA GLN A 174 -2.86 26.79 -8.06
C GLN A 174 -3.77 26.44 -9.23
N VAL A 175 -4.66 25.45 -9.06
CA VAL A 175 -5.63 25.06 -10.10
C VAL A 175 -6.61 26.20 -10.38
N LEU A 176 -7.13 26.85 -9.33
CA LEU A 176 -8.04 27.99 -9.48
C LEU A 176 -7.38 29.18 -10.17
N ALA A 177 -6.09 29.38 -9.92
CA ALA A 177 -5.27 30.42 -10.55
C ALA A 177 -4.73 30.05 -11.94
N ASP A 178 -5.09 28.87 -12.48
CA ASP A 178 -4.59 28.33 -13.75
C ASP A 178 -3.04 28.24 -13.80
N LYS A 179 -2.41 28.02 -12.64
CA LYS A 179 -0.94 27.90 -12.46
C LYS A 179 -0.46 26.48 -12.19
N PHE A 180 -1.36 25.54 -11.94
CA PHE A 180 -0.99 24.17 -11.64
C PHE A 180 -0.54 23.42 -12.89
N ASP A 181 0.63 22.79 -12.85
CA ASP A 181 1.16 21.97 -13.93
C ASP A 181 0.64 20.52 -13.82
N SER A 182 -0.55 20.29 -14.37
CA SER A 182 -1.19 18.98 -14.41
C SER A 182 -0.37 17.94 -15.20
N GLU A 183 0.40 18.35 -16.20
CA GLU A 183 1.23 17.43 -16.99
C GLU A 183 2.45 16.94 -16.20
N SER A 184 3.11 17.84 -15.47
CA SER A 184 4.16 17.45 -14.53
C SER A 184 3.60 16.56 -13.42
N ALA A 185 2.44 16.91 -12.85
CA ALA A 185 1.78 16.09 -11.83
C ALA A 185 1.43 14.69 -12.37
N LYS A 186 0.93 14.58 -13.60
CA LYS A 186 0.66 13.31 -14.29
C LYS A 186 1.92 12.48 -14.44
N LYS A 187 3.03 13.08 -14.89
CA LYS A 187 4.34 12.41 -15.01
C LYS A 187 4.85 11.94 -13.66
N SER A 188 4.82 12.78 -12.64
CA SER A 188 5.21 12.41 -11.26
C SER A 188 4.37 11.24 -10.73
N ARG A 189 3.06 11.24 -11.01
CA ARG A 189 2.17 10.14 -10.62
C ARG A 189 2.47 8.84 -11.36
N ALA A 190 2.67 8.91 -12.68
CA ALA A 190 3.07 7.75 -13.47
C ALA A 190 4.43 7.17 -13.03
N ASN A 191 5.29 8.02 -12.47
CA ASN A 191 6.57 7.61 -11.92
C ASN A 191 6.50 7.15 -10.44
N ASN A 192 5.32 7.19 -9.78
CA ASN A 192 5.17 6.87 -8.35
C ASN A 192 4.73 5.41 -8.09
N THR A 193 5.14 4.47 -8.93
CA THR A 193 4.97 3.01 -8.73
C THR A 193 5.45 2.56 -7.34
N ARG A 194 6.49 3.22 -6.82
CA ARG A 194 7.03 2.98 -5.49
C ARG A 194 6.01 3.18 -4.36
N ARG A 195 5.19 4.24 -4.42
CA ARG A 195 4.15 4.45 -3.40
C ARG A 195 3.14 3.31 -3.38
N LEU A 196 2.69 2.90 -4.56
CA LEU A 196 1.67 1.85 -4.67
C LEU A 196 2.19 0.48 -4.23
N ILE A 197 3.46 0.17 -4.54
CA ILE A 197 4.14 -1.01 -4.00
C ILE A 197 4.20 -0.91 -2.48
N GLN A 198 4.60 0.24 -1.93
CA GLN A 198 4.68 0.43 -0.48
C GLN A 198 3.32 0.27 0.21
N GLU A 199 2.24 0.77 -0.39
CA GLU A 199 0.87 0.59 0.11
C GLU A 199 0.48 -0.89 0.15
N ALA A 200 0.74 -1.64 -0.93
CA ALA A 200 0.50 -3.08 -0.97
C ALA A 200 1.33 -3.84 0.09
N MET A 201 2.60 -3.46 0.28
CA MET A 201 3.47 -4.03 1.31
C MET A 201 2.95 -3.74 2.72
N THR A 202 2.50 -2.52 2.99
CA THR A 202 1.90 -2.13 4.28
C THR A 202 0.58 -2.86 4.53
N ALA A 203 -0.22 -3.09 3.49
CA ALA A 203 -1.44 -3.88 3.55
C ALA A 203 -1.19 -5.41 3.60
N LYS A 204 0.08 -5.86 3.54
CA LYS A 204 0.50 -7.26 3.45
C LYS A 204 -0.05 -8.00 2.22
N GLU A 205 -0.37 -7.27 1.16
CA GLU A 205 -0.81 -7.80 -0.14
C GLU A 205 0.40 -8.21 -1.00
N TYR A 206 1.23 -9.13 -0.48
CA TYR A 206 2.52 -9.46 -1.08
C TYR A 206 2.47 -9.94 -2.55
N PRO A 207 1.50 -10.78 -2.98
CA PRO A 207 1.37 -11.14 -4.40
C PRO A 207 1.11 -9.94 -5.32
N ARG A 208 0.31 -8.99 -4.85
CA ARG A 208 0.03 -7.75 -5.59
C ARG A 208 1.28 -6.87 -5.67
N ALA A 209 2.01 -6.72 -4.57
CA ALA A 209 3.28 -6.00 -4.57
C ALA A 209 4.29 -6.61 -5.57
N LEU A 210 4.38 -7.94 -5.64
CA LEU A 210 5.24 -8.65 -6.60
C LEU A 210 4.85 -8.37 -8.06
N ASP A 211 3.57 -8.48 -8.42
CA ASP A 211 3.10 -8.17 -9.78
C ASP A 211 3.43 -6.71 -10.16
N MET A 212 3.25 -5.76 -9.23
CA MET A 212 3.58 -4.36 -9.45
C MET A 212 5.08 -4.13 -9.63
N ILE A 213 5.92 -4.80 -8.84
CA ILE A 213 7.38 -4.77 -9.00
C ILE A 213 7.77 -5.38 -10.35
N ASP A 214 7.21 -6.53 -10.73
CA ASP A 214 7.49 -7.20 -12.01
C ASP A 214 7.18 -6.29 -13.20
N ARG A 215 6.01 -5.63 -13.18
CA ARG A 215 5.62 -4.65 -14.22
C ARG A 215 6.56 -3.45 -14.25
N ALA A 216 6.98 -2.94 -13.08
CA ALA A 216 7.91 -1.81 -12.99
C ALA A 216 9.27 -2.15 -13.60
N VAL A 217 9.83 -3.32 -13.26
CA VAL A 217 11.13 -3.79 -13.75
C VAL A 217 11.05 -4.17 -15.23
N ALA A 218 9.95 -4.78 -15.69
CA ALA A 218 9.75 -5.07 -17.11
C ALA A 218 9.70 -3.78 -17.95
N ALA A 219 9.11 -2.71 -17.42
CA ALA A 219 9.06 -1.41 -18.10
C ALA A 219 10.41 -0.67 -18.09
N LYS A 220 11.18 -0.79 -17.01
CA LYS A 220 12.49 -0.14 -16.82
C LYS A 220 13.46 -1.08 -16.08
N PRO A 221 14.16 -1.98 -16.77
CA PRO A 221 15.02 -2.99 -16.14
C PRO A 221 16.07 -2.42 -15.19
N GLU A 222 16.58 -1.22 -15.47
CA GLU A 222 17.55 -0.49 -14.63
C GLU A 222 17.01 -0.12 -13.24
N THR A 223 15.68 -0.14 -13.05
CA THR A 223 15.05 0.10 -11.74
C THR A 223 14.98 -1.15 -10.85
N GLY A 224 15.35 -2.32 -11.37
CA GLY A 224 15.37 -3.59 -10.63
C GLY A 224 15.99 -3.49 -9.23
N PRO A 225 17.21 -2.94 -9.08
CA PRO A 225 17.86 -2.79 -7.78
C PRO A 225 17.07 -1.96 -6.76
N MET A 226 16.21 -1.03 -7.20
CA MET A 226 15.39 -0.20 -6.32
C MET A 226 14.37 -1.02 -5.53
N TYR A 227 13.88 -2.13 -6.13
CA TYR A 227 12.80 -2.94 -5.58
C TYR A 227 13.29 -4.23 -4.91
N THR A 228 14.59 -4.47 -4.86
CA THR A 228 15.18 -5.72 -4.34
C THR A 228 14.72 -6.02 -2.91
N TYR A 229 14.72 -5.01 -2.03
CA TYR A 229 14.29 -5.19 -0.64
C TYR A 229 12.81 -5.60 -0.55
N ASP A 230 11.91 -4.83 -1.17
CA ASP A 230 10.48 -5.09 -1.14
C ASP A 230 10.14 -6.45 -1.79
N ARG A 231 10.82 -6.80 -2.88
CA ARG A 231 10.70 -8.11 -3.55
C ARG A 231 11.09 -9.25 -2.60
N LEU A 232 12.24 -9.15 -1.92
CA LEU A 232 12.68 -10.18 -0.98
C LEU A 232 11.68 -10.34 0.17
N VAL A 233 11.22 -9.24 0.76
CA VAL A 233 10.21 -9.28 1.83
C VAL A 233 8.94 -9.98 1.34
N ALA A 234 8.42 -9.60 0.17
CA ALA A 234 7.21 -10.21 -0.37
C ALA A 234 7.42 -11.71 -0.66
N LEU A 235 8.54 -12.09 -1.27
CA LEU A 235 8.87 -13.50 -1.53
C LEU A 235 9.01 -14.31 -0.23
N PHE A 236 9.62 -13.79 0.84
CA PHE A 236 9.71 -14.51 2.10
C PHE A 236 8.34 -14.83 2.73
N HIS A 237 7.29 -14.09 2.36
CA HIS A 237 5.92 -14.34 2.78
C HIS A 237 5.11 -15.21 1.80
N THR A 238 5.54 -15.37 0.54
CA THR A 238 4.74 -16.04 -0.50
C THR A 238 5.43 -17.24 -1.14
N ASP A 239 6.75 -17.20 -1.30
CA ASP A 239 7.58 -18.23 -1.94
C ASP A 239 9.00 -18.22 -1.32
N THR A 240 9.16 -18.98 -0.23
CA THR A 240 10.39 -19.04 0.54
C THR A 240 11.57 -19.60 -0.27
N LYS A 241 11.31 -20.49 -1.24
CA LYS A 241 12.35 -21.03 -2.10
C LYS A 241 12.89 -19.95 -3.03
N ALA A 242 12.01 -19.21 -3.72
CA ALA A 242 12.41 -18.11 -4.58
C ALA A 242 13.15 -17.01 -3.80
N ALA A 243 12.70 -16.70 -2.58
CA ALA A 243 13.38 -15.73 -1.72
C ALA A 243 14.80 -16.18 -1.33
N THR A 244 14.97 -17.45 -0.99
CA THR A 244 16.26 -18.05 -0.62
C THR A 244 17.22 -18.08 -1.81
N ASP A 245 16.74 -18.52 -2.98
CA ASP A 245 17.52 -18.56 -4.22
C ASP A 245 18.00 -17.15 -4.61
N LEU A 246 17.10 -16.16 -4.58
CA LEU A 246 17.44 -14.76 -4.85
C LEU A 246 18.45 -14.20 -3.84
N SER A 247 18.26 -14.47 -2.55
CA SER A 247 19.20 -14.05 -1.50
C SER A 247 20.61 -14.60 -1.74
N ASN A 248 20.71 -15.89 -2.06
CA ASN A 248 21.99 -16.54 -2.34
C ASN A 248 22.65 -15.97 -3.62
N SER A 249 21.87 -15.66 -4.66
CA SER A 249 22.40 -15.01 -5.88
C SER A 249 22.98 -13.64 -5.56
N ILE A 250 22.25 -12.80 -4.82
CA ILE A 250 22.69 -11.45 -4.44
C ILE A 250 23.99 -11.53 -3.64
N ILE A 251 24.07 -12.41 -2.64
CA ILE A 251 25.28 -12.58 -1.82
C ILE A 251 26.47 -13.04 -2.66
N LYS A 252 26.24 -13.97 -3.60
CA LYS A 252 27.29 -14.45 -4.50
C LYS A 252 27.78 -13.38 -5.46
N GLU A 253 26.88 -12.57 -6.02
CA GLU A 253 27.21 -11.48 -6.94
C GLU A 253 27.86 -10.28 -6.24
N SER A 254 27.58 -10.12 -4.94
CA SER A 254 28.12 -9.05 -4.10
C SER A 254 29.31 -9.53 -3.27
N GLU A 255 30.17 -10.38 -3.83
CA GLU A 255 31.30 -10.96 -3.09
C GLU A 255 32.23 -9.87 -2.54
N GLY A 256 32.34 -9.81 -1.21
CA GLY A 256 33.12 -8.78 -0.51
C GLY A 256 32.33 -7.55 -0.07
N ASP A 257 31.05 -7.41 -0.44
CA ASP A 257 30.17 -6.35 0.05
C ASP A 257 29.32 -6.82 1.23
N ILE A 258 29.73 -6.41 2.44
CA ILE A 258 28.99 -6.67 3.68
C ILE A 258 27.60 -5.99 3.70
N GLY A 259 27.38 -4.99 2.83
CA GLY A 259 26.11 -4.30 2.65
C GLY A 259 24.98 -5.22 2.16
N ALA A 260 25.29 -6.18 1.28
CA ALA A 260 24.32 -7.17 0.81
C ALA A 260 23.84 -8.07 1.96
N TYR A 261 24.76 -8.56 2.79
CA TYR A 261 24.42 -9.30 4.02
C TYR A 261 23.57 -8.44 4.96
N ARG A 262 23.97 -7.19 5.20
CA ARG A 262 23.23 -6.28 6.09
C ARG A 262 21.81 -6.05 5.62
N MET A 263 21.61 -5.82 4.32
CA MET A 263 20.28 -5.63 3.73
C MET A 263 19.40 -6.86 3.95
N ILE A 264 19.87 -8.05 3.57
CA ILE A 264 19.06 -9.27 3.65
C ILE A 264 18.81 -9.67 5.10
N VAL A 265 19.83 -9.66 5.95
CA VAL A 265 19.70 -10.03 7.38
C VAL A 265 18.73 -9.09 8.11
N SER A 266 18.68 -7.82 7.73
CA SER A 266 17.75 -6.85 8.35
C SER A 266 16.28 -7.23 8.17
N ILE A 267 15.91 -7.97 7.12
CA ILE A 267 14.54 -8.43 6.89
C ILE A 267 14.10 -9.33 8.06
N PHE A 268 14.93 -10.31 8.42
CA PHE A 268 14.61 -11.27 9.49
C PHE A 268 14.63 -10.64 10.88
N ALA A 269 15.41 -9.57 11.08
CA ALA A 269 15.39 -8.83 12.34
C ALA A 269 14.15 -7.92 12.46
N THR A 270 13.62 -7.45 11.33
CA THR A 270 12.54 -6.43 11.28
C THR A 270 11.16 -7.07 11.30
N TYR A 271 10.91 -8.03 10.41
CA TYR A 271 9.60 -8.67 10.27
C TYR A 271 9.44 -9.76 11.32
N LYS A 272 8.29 -9.76 12.02
CA LYS A 272 8.03 -10.63 13.18
C LYS A 272 7.03 -11.76 12.86
N ASP A 273 6.52 -11.79 11.64
CA ASP A 273 5.48 -12.68 11.13
C ASP A 273 5.96 -13.63 10.02
N LEU A 274 7.28 -13.83 9.90
CA LEU A 274 7.86 -14.81 8.98
C LEU A 274 7.73 -16.24 9.51
N ASP A 275 7.75 -17.21 8.59
CA ASP A 275 7.80 -18.63 8.94
C ASP A 275 9.11 -18.98 9.71
N PRO A 276 9.06 -19.86 10.74
CA PRO A 276 10.26 -20.26 11.49
C PRO A 276 11.44 -20.77 10.64
N SER A 277 11.17 -21.43 9.50
CA SER A 277 12.22 -21.87 8.58
C SER A 277 12.96 -20.70 7.93
N VAL A 278 12.28 -19.59 7.68
CA VAL A 278 12.86 -18.37 7.11
C VAL A 278 13.80 -17.69 8.11
N TYR A 279 13.44 -17.64 9.40
CA TYR A 279 14.36 -17.13 10.43
C TYR A 279 15.63 -17.99 10.56
N LYS A 280 15.53 -19.32 10.44
CA LYS A 280 16.70 -20.21 10.46
C LYS A 280 17.64 -19.95 9.27
N PHE A 281 17.08 -19.66 8.10
CA PHE A 281 17.88 -19.18 6.96
C PHE A 281 18.57 -17.86 7.28
N GLY A 282 17.86 -16.91 7.91
CA GLY A 282 18.44 -15.65 8.39
C GLY A 282 19.61 -15.84 9.36
N LEU A 283 19.52 -16.79 10.30
CA LEU A 283 20.64 -17.14 11.19
C LEU A 283 21.85 -17.69 10.42
N THR A 284 21.62 -18.47 9.37
CA THR A 284 22.68 -19.01 8.50
C THR A 284 23.41 -17.88 7.77
N LEU A 285 22.66 -16.94 7.18
CA LEU A 285 23.24 -15.75 6.55
C LEU A 285 23.99 -14.86 7.55
N THR A 286 23.46 -14.74 8.77
CA THR A 286 24.09 -13.96 9.84
C THR A 286 25.43 -14.55 10.26
N ALA A 287 25.51 -15.89 10.39
CA ALA A 287 26.78 -16.58 10.66
C ALA A 287 27.81 -16.31 9.56
N GLY A 288 27.42 -16.42 8.28
CA GLY A 288 28.31 -16.10 7.15
C GLY A 288 28.77 -14.63 7.12
N ALA A 289 27.91 -13.70 7.56
CA ALA A 289 28.30 -12.29 7.69
C ALA A 289 29.33 -12.06 8.80
N LEU A 290 29.15 -12.73 9.95
CA LEU A 290 30.07 -12.60 11.10
C LEU A 290 31.48 -13.13 10.79
N GLU A 291 31.61 -14.12 9.91
CA GLU A 291 32.91 -14.61 9.43
C GLU A 291 33.72 -13.54 8.68
N LYS A 292 33.06 -12.53 8.09
CA LYS A 292 33.71 -11.42 7.40
C LYS A 292 34.40 -10.43 8.35
N LYS A 293 34.09 -10.48 9.65
CA LYS A 293 34.67 -9.61 10.69
C LYS A 293 34.47 -8.10 10.44
N GLU A 294 33.40 -7.74 9.72
CA GLU A 294 33.01 -6.36 9.45
C GLU A 294 31.64 -6.07 10.06
N MET A 295 31.50 -4.93 10.75
CA MET A 295 30.25 -4.51 11.43
C MET A 295 29.62 -5.61 12.31
N GLY A 296 30.43 -6.48 12.93
CA GLY A 296 29.94 -7.66 13.64
C GLY A 296 28.89 -7.34 14.72
N TYR A 297 29.03 -6.19 15.38
CA TYR A 297 28.06 -5.71 16.37
C TYR A 297 26.63 -5.54 15.80
N MET A 298 26.48 -5.12 14.54
CA MET A 298 25.17 -4.97 13.90
C MET A 298 24.55 -6.33 13.62
N PHE A 299 25.34 -7.28 13.13
CA PHE A 299 24.88 -8.63 12.83
C PHE A 299 24.50 -9.40 14.09
N LEU A 300 25.25 -9.26 15.18
CA LEU A 300 24.89 -9.81 16.49
C LEU A 300 23.59 -9.21 17.04
N ALA A 301 23.39 -7.90 16.86
CA ALA A 301 22.14 -7.24 17.25
C ALA A 301 20.94 -7.75 16.42
N MET A 302 21.12 -7.98 15.12
CA MET A 302 20.09 -8.59 14.27
C MET A 302 19.87 -10.06 14.63
N GLN A 303 20.92 -10.82 14.96
CA GLN A 303 20.85 -12.21 15.42
C GLN A 303 19.99 -12.33 16.69
N SER A 304 20.16 -11.42 17.64
CA SER A 304 19.32 -11.30 18.84
C SER A 304 17.83 -11.17 18.50
N GLU A 305 17.49 -10.28 17.57
CA GLU A 305 16.11 -10.08 17.10
C GLU A 305 15.53 -11.32 16.40
N ILE A 306 16.36 -12.06 15.65
CA ILE A 306 15.95 -13.29 14.98
C ILE A 306 15.68 -14.40 16.01
N HIS A 307 16.57 -14.59 17.00
CA HIS A 307 16.35 -15.55 18.09
C HIS A 307 15.11 -15.22 18.91
N ALA A 308 14.86 -13.94 19.19
CA ALA A 308 13.65 -13.51 19.87
C ALA A 308 12.38 -13.87 19.06
N SER A 309 12.42 -13.71 17.74
CA SER A 309 11.31 -14.06 16.84
C SER A 309 11.07 -15.57 16.75
N LEU A 310 12.12 -16.39 16.98
CA LEU A 310 12.04 -17.84 17.12
C LEU A 310 11.59 -18.30 18.53
N GLY A 311 11.41 -17.38 19.48
CA GLY A 311 11.09 -17.70 20.88
C GLY A 311 12.29 -18.19 21.71
N ASP A 312 13.51 -18.11 21.18
CA ASP A 312 14.74 -18.53 21.88
C ASP A 312 15.31 -17.36 22.71
N LYS A 313 14.65 -17.09 23.85
CA LYS A 313 15.03 -16.02 24.78
C LYS A 313 16.50 -16.13 25.25
N PRO A 314 17.02 -17.31 25.64
CA PRO A 314 18.43 -17.44 26.02
C PRO A 314 19.41 -17.05 24.91
N ALA A 315 19.19 -17.52 23.68
CA ALA A 315 20.06 -17.16 22.56
C ALA A 315 19.95 -15.68 22.17
N ALA A 316 18.76 -15.09 22.28
CA ALA A 316 18.55 -13.66 22.06
C ALA A 316 19.35 -12.81 23.06
N ILE A 317 19.26 -13.11 24.36
CA ILE A 317 20.03 -12.43 25.41
C ILE A 317 21.52 -12.55 25.15
N LYS A 318 22.02 -13.76 24.84
CA LYS A 318 23.44 -13.97 24.56
C LYS A 318 23.92 -13.13 23.36
N SER A 319 23.19 -13.18 22.25
CA SER A 319 23.55 -12.42 21.04
C SER A 319 23.53 -10.91 21.31
N GLN A 320 22.59 -10.44 22.14
CA GLN A 320 22.50 -9.03 22.54
C GLN A 320 23.68 -8.59 23.41
N GLU A 321 24.13 -9.41 24.36
CA GLU A 321 25.31 -9.15 25.19
C GLU A 321 26.59 -9.10 24.33
N GLU A 322 26.73 -10.03 23.40
CA GLU A 322 27.84 -10.05 22.44
C GLU A 322 27.82 -8.81 21.53
N ALA A 323 26.63 -8.38 21.07
CA ALA A 323 26.47 -7.16 20.28
C ALA A 323 26.93 -5.90 21.04
N ILE A 324 26.56 -5.77 22.32
CA ILE A 324 26.98 -4.64 23.17
C ILE A 324 28.50 -4.65 23.32
N LYS A 325 29.08 -5.80 23.67
CA LYS A 325 30.53 -5.94 23.86
C LYS A 325 31.30 -5.59 22.59
N ALA A 326 30.81 -6.03 21.43
CA ALA A 326 31.41 -5.71 20.14
C ALA A 326 31.27 -4.22 19.80
N ALA A 327 30.10 -3.61 20.06
CA ALA A 327 29.85 -2.21 19.78
C ALA A 327 30.67 -1.26 20.67
N GLU A 328 30.91 -1.60 21.94
CA GLU A 328 31.67 -0.75 22.88
C GLU A 328 33.13 -0.57 22.49
N VAL A 329 33.70 -1.51 21.72
CA VAL A 329 35.10 -1.47 21.26
C VAL A 329 35.24 -1.08 19.79
N ASP A 330 34.13 -0.91 19.06
CA ASP A 330 34.14 -0.53 17.65
C ASP A 330 34.01 0.99 17.49
N THR A 331 35.05 1.62 16.94
CA THR A 331 35.08 3.07 16.71
C THR A 331 34.01 3.60 15.76
N HIS A 332 33.35 2.73 14.97
CA HIS A 332 32.26 3.11 14.08
C HIS A 332 30.88 2.98 14.72
N ALA A 333 30.76 2.41 15.92
CA ALA A 333 29.50 2.28 16.61
C ALA A 333 29.11 3.58 17.33
N PRO A 334 27.98 4.22 16.98
CA PRO A 334 27.53 5.42 17.68
C PRO A 334 27.17 5.12 19.14
N LYS A 335 27.45 6.05 20.06
CA LYS A 335 27.13 5.88 21.48
C LYS A 335 25.64 5.63 21.72
N GLU A 336 24.79 6.33 20.97
CA GLU A 336 23.34 6.20 21.03
C GLU A 336 22.88 4.79 20.61
N PHE A 337 23.62 4.16 19.70
CA PHE A 337 23.36 2.78 19.29
C PHE A 337 23.70 1.80 20.43
N VAL A 338 24.84 1.97 21.09
CA VAL A 338 25.22 1.15 22.27
C VAL A 338 24.19 1.28 23.38
N ASP A 339 23.74 2.50 23.69
CA ASP A 339 22.71 2.76 24.71
C ASP A 339 21.37 2.11 24.34
N MET A 340 21.01 2.12 23.05
CA MET A 340 19.83 1.41 22.55
C MET A 340 19.95 -0.11 22.71
N LEU A 341 21.13 -0.70 22.44
CA LEU A 341 21.36 -2.12 22.66
C LEU A 341 21.23 -2.51 24.14
N LYS A 342 21.76 -1.70 25.07
CA LYS A 342 21.63 -1.93 26.52
C LYS A 342 20.17 -1.89 26.96
N LYS A 343 19.40 -0.90 26.51
CA LYS A 343 17.95 -0.82 26.79
C LYS A 343 17.18 -2.03 26.27
N LYS A 344 17.55 -2.56 25.09
CA LYS A 344 16.96 -3.80 24.56
C LYS A 344 17.30 -5.02 25.41
N LEU A 345 18.54 -5.11 25.91
CA LEU A 345 18.95 -6.20 26.80
C LEU A 345 18.13 -6.24 28.09
N GLU A 346 17.89 -5.08 28.71
CA GLU A 346 17.04 -4.99 29.91
C GLU A 346 15.62 -5.49 29.63
N LYS A 347 15.04 -5.12 28.48
CA LYS A 347 13.71 -5.62 28.05
C LYS A 347 13.71 -7.12 27.79
N LEU A 348 14.79 -7.67 27.25
CA LEU A 348 14.93 -9.11 27.03
C LEU A 348 15.10 -9.88 28.35
N LYS A 349 15.61 -9.26 29.42
CA LYS A 349 15.79 -9.91 30.73
C LYS A 349 14.55 -9.84 31.62
N ALA A 350 13.72 -8.82 31.45
CA ALA A 350 12.40 -8.69 32.08
C ALA A 350 11.47 -9.86 31.69
#